data_AF-A0A7V5KW67-F1
#
_entry.id   AF-A0A7V5KW67-F1
#
_cell.length_a   1.000
_cell.length_b   1.000
_cell.length_c   1.000
_cell.angle_alpha   90.00
_cell.angle_beta   90.00
_cell.angle_gamma   90.00
#
_symmetry.space_group_name_H-M   'P 1'
#
loop_
_entity.id
_entity.type
_entity.pdbx_description
1 polymer ?
#
loop_
_entity_poly.entity_id
_entity_poly.type
_entity_poly.pdbx_seq_one_letter_code
_entity_poly.pdbx_strand_id
1 'polypeptide(L)'
;MAQRIVVDPITRIEGHLRIDAEVENGAITKAWSSGQMWRGIEVILQGRDPRDAWVFTQRICGVCTTVHALASVRTVENALGMEIPMNAQYVRNLVMSIHALHDHIVHFYVLSALDWVDVVSALKADVKKTVALAETLSNWPNNSYNRFKAVQEKVKAIVDSGQLGPFANGYWGHPAMTLPPEANLMAVSHYLEALDYQRKADKALAIISGKNPHIQNFSVGGVTAAINPDNEATLNMERLYWVKQLVEEVRGFVQQVYLPDVIAIGALYKDWLAYGAGVTNYLAVPDMPLNTKGTAFDLPGGTIVGGDLKTVKPFTSFNDPYFKDNVVESIARSWYKGNWSKHPFEEETVPNYTDFQDDGKYSWIKAPRFQDMPMQVGPLAQVMVGYAQG
;
A
#
# COMPACT_ATOMS: atom_id res chain seq x y z
N MET A 1 -22.32 25.80 -16.95
CA MET A 1 -21.37 26.17 -15.88
C MET A 1 -20.85 24.88 -15.28
N ALA A 2 -19.53 24.75 -15.10
CA ALA A 2 -18.94 23.59 -14.43
C ALA A 2 -19.52 23.44 -13.02
N GLN A 3 -19.89 22.22 -12.64
CA GLN A 3 -20.26 21.91 -11.27
C GLN A 3 -18.99 21.53 -10.49
N ARG A 4 -18.76 22.18 -9.35
CA ARG A 4 -17.71 21.78 -8.41
C ARG A 4 -18.25 20.71 -7.47
N ILE A 5 -17.57 19.57 -7.40
CA ILE A 5 -17.82 18.50 -6.43
C ILE A 5 -16.64 18.45 -5.47
N VAL A 6 -16.92 18.32 -4.18
CA VAL A 6 -15.92 18.19 -3.12
C VAL A 6 -16.20 16.90 -2.37
N VAL A 7 -15.17 16.08 -2.20
CA VAL A 7 -15.19 14.90 -1.35
C VAL A 7 -14.17 15.10 -0.24
N ASP A 8 -14.66 15.46 0.94
CA ASP A 8 -13.89 15.66 2.16
C ASP A 8 -14.74 15.21 3.36
N PRO A 9 -14.41 14.09 4.02
CA PRO A 9 -13.20 13.29 3.82
C PRO A 9 -13.29 12.30 2.66
N ILE A 10 -12.16 12.01 2.00
CA ILE A 10 -11.97 10.72 1.34
C ILE A 10 -11.79 9.66 2.44
N THR A 11 -12.70 8.69 2.49
CA THR A 11 -12.66 7.59 3.45
C THR A 11 -12.00 6.34 2.86
N ARG A 12 -11.77 5.31 3.70
CA ARG A 12 -11.08 4.06 3.30
C ARG A 12 -9.68 4.28 2.71
N ILE A 13 -8.98 5.30 3.21
CA ILE A 13 -7.56 5.53 3.00
C ILE A 13 -6.88 5.75 4.35
N GLU A 14 -5.56 5.81 4.37
CA GLU A 14 -4.83 6.36 5.52
C GLU A 14 -4.80 7.89 5.46
N GLY A 15 -4.93 8.54 6.61
CA GLY A 15 -4.74 9.98 6.73
C GLY A 15 -5.95 10.82 6.32
N HIS A 16 -5.67 12.04 5.87
CA HIS A 16 -6.67 13.08 5.61
C HIS A 16 -6.48 13.63 4.20
N LEU A 17 -7.35 13.23 3.28
CA LEU A 17 -7.33 13.66 1.90
C LEU A 17 -8.67 14.30 1.53
N ARG A 18 -8.55 15.43 0.83
CA ARG A 18 -9.66 16.12 0.17
C ARG A 18 -9.43 16.08 -1.34
N ILE A 19 -10.49 15.72 -2.08
CA ILE A 19 -10.52 15.83 -3.54
C ILE A 19 -11.57 16.84 -3.95
N ASP A 20 -11.15 17.77 -4.79
CA ASP A 20 -12.03 18.71 -5.48
C ASP A 20 -12.02 18.36 -6.98
N ALA A 21 -13.19 18.35 -7.61
CA ALA A 21 -13.32 18.08 -9.05
C ALA A 21 -14.29 19.05 -9.70
N GLU A 22 -13.93 19.57 -10.87
CA GLU A 22 -14.83 20.27 -11.78
C GLU A 22 -15.43 19.26 -12.76
N VAL A 23 -16.75 19.29 -12.89
CA VAL A 23 -17.52 18.39 -13.74
C VAL A 23 -18.29 19.18 -14.79
N GLU A 24 -18.08 18.82 -16.06
CA GLU A 24 -18.80 19.36 -17.20
C GLU A 24 -19.33 18.21 -18.06
N ASN A 25 -20.61 18.26 -18.44
CA ASN A 25 -21.25 17.26 -19.28
C ASN A 25 -21.08 15.80 -18.79
N GLY A 26 -21.05 15.62 -17.46
CA GLY A 26 -20.87 14.31 -16.83
C GLY A 26 -19.43 13.78 -16.77
N ALA A 27 -18.43 14.57 -17.17
CA ALA A 27 -17.02 14.22 -17.11
C ALA A 27 -16.23 15.17 -16.20
N ILE A 28 -15.25 14.64 -15.47
CA ILE A 28 -14.29 15.45 -14.71
C ILE A 28 -13.33 16.14 -15.68
N THR A 29 -13.24 17.47 -15.63
CA THR A 29 -12.37 18.27 -16.50
C THR A 29 -11.12 18.77 -15.77
N LYS A 30 -11.20 18.96 -14.46
CA LYS A 30 -10.10 19.38 -13.59
C LYS A 30 -10.26 18.78 -12.21
N ALA A 31 -9.16 18.42 -11.57
CA ALA A 31 -9.16 17.87 -10.22
C ALA A 31 -7.97 18.38 -9.39
N TRP A 32 -8.17 18.47 -8.08
CA TRP A 32 -7.14 18.81 -7.10
C TRP A 32 -7.08 17.73 -6.03
N SER A 33 -5.85 17.35 -5.67
CA SER A 33 -5.57 16.40 -4.60
C SER A 33 -4.88 17.11 -3.45
N SER A 34 -5.54 17.18 -2.29
CA SER A 34 -5.09 17.99 -1.17
C SER A 34 -4.95 17.19 0.12
N GLY A 35 -3.71 17.01 0.56
CA GLY A 35 -3.42 16.47 1.89
C GLY A 35 -3.74 17.50 2.97
N GLN A 36 -4.62 17.16 3.90
CA GLN A 36 -5.19 18.07 4.89
C GLN A 36 -4.48 18.03 6.25
N MET A 37 -3.38 17.27 6.38
CA MET A 37 -2.67 17.10 7.64
C MET A 37 -1.15 17.15 7.48
N TRP A 38 -0.46 17.77 8.45
CA TRP A 38 0.99 17.82 8.55
C TRP A 38 1.43 17.63 10.01
N ARG A 39 2.54 16.92 10.22
CA ARG A 39 3.12 16.65 11.55
C ARG A 39 4.57 17.13 11.72
N GLY A 40 5.28 17.41 10.63
CA GLY A 40 6.65 17.94 10.69
C GLY A 40 7.71 16.97 11.20
N ILE A 41 7.65 15.68 10.83
CA ILE A 41 8.64 14.68 11.28
C ILE A 41 10.07 15.05 10.83
N GLU A 42 10.23 15.64 9.65
CA GLU A 42 11.52 16.16 9.15
C GLU A 42 12.11 17.22 10.10
N VAL A 43 11.27 18.11 10.63
CA VAL A 43 11.69 19.15 11.59
C VAL A 43 11.98 18.52 12.96
N ILE A 44 11.14 17.58 13.40
CA ILE A 44 11.30 16.87 14.69
C ILE A 44 12.64 16.13 14.76
N LEU A 45 13.15 15.62 13.65
CA LEU A 45 14.40 14.86 13.59
C LEU A 45 15.67 15.72 13.73
N GLN A 46 15.59 17.03 13.51
CA GLN A 46 16.77 17.90 13.59
C GLN A 46 17.42 17.85 14.97
N GLY A 47 18.75 17.69 15.00
CA GLY A 47 19.55 17.63 16.24
C GLY A 47 19.47 16.31 17.00
N ARG A 48 18.77 15.29 16.50
CA ARG A 48 18.72 13.94 17.11
C ARG A 48 19.90 13.08 16.68
N ASP A 49 20.18 12.05 17.48
CA ASP A 49 21.13 11.01 17.09
C ASP A 49 20.60 10.25 15.85
N PRO A 50 21.39 10.09 14.77
CA PRO A 50 20.95 9.36 13.59
C PRO A 50 20.48 7.93 13.88
N ARG A 51 21.00 7.28 14.93
CA ARG A 51 20.60 5.92 15.32
C ARG A 51 19.17 5.84 15.86
N ASP A 52 18.62 6.95 16.33
CA ASP A 52 17.25 7.03 16.84
C ASP A 52 16.23 7.34 15.72
N ALA A 53 16.70 7.84 14.57
CA ALA A 53 15.84 8.40 13.52
C ALA A 53 14.74 7.42 13.07
N TRP A 54 15.08 6.13 12.92
CA TRP A 54 14.14 5.10 12.45
C TRP A 54 12.96 4.92 13.39
N VAL A 55 13.13 5.14 14.70
CA VAL A 55 12.06 5.05 15.68
C VAL A 55 11.05 6.17 15.44
N PHE A 56 11.50 7.37 15.09
CA PHE A 56 10.64 8.53 14.80
C PHE A 56 10.00 8.41 13.41
N THR A 57 10.77 8.15 12.36
CA THR A 57 10.25 8.05 10.99
C THR A 57 9.25 6.92 10.84
N GLN A 58 9.39 5.82 11.59
CA GLN A 58 8.38 4.76 11.60
C GLN A 58 6.99 5.23 12.01
N ARG A 59 6.88 6.34 12.76
CA ARG A 59 5.59 6.92 13.14
C ARG A 59 5.04 7.87 12.07
N ILE A 60 5.71 8.01 10.92
CA ILE A 60 5.11 8.64 9.74
C ILE A 60 3.81 7.90 9.40
N CYS A 61 3.79 6.56 9.39
CA CYS A 61 2.57 5.83 9.09
C CYS A 61 2.47 4.51 9.87
N GLY A 62 1.28 4.20 10.36
CA GLY A 62 0.96 2.93 11.01
C GLY A 62 0.46 1.85 10.06
N VAL A 63 -0.09 2.24 8.89
CA VAL A 63 -0.54 1.31 7.85
C VAL A 63 0.67 0.71 7.14
N CYS A 64 1.44 1.53 6.40
CA CYS A 64 2.73 1.13 5.85
C CYS A 64 3.84 1.16 6.92
N THR A 65 3.57 0.56 8.08
CA THR A 65 4.56 0.31 9.12
C THR A 65 5.79 -0.41 8.56
N THR A 66 6.91 -0.43 9.27
CA THR A 66 8.21 -1.01 8.83
C THR A 66 8.97 -0.18 7.77
N VAL A 67 8.29 0.34 6.75
CA VAL A 67 8.97 0.86 5.54
C VAL A 67 9.81 2.11 5.84
N HIS A 68 9.29 3.02 6.66
CA HIS A 68 10.01 4.23 7.05
C HIS A 68 11.14 3.97 8.06
N ALA A 69 11.03 2.90 8.85
CA ALA A 69 12.11 2.44 9.71
C ALA A 69 13.26 1.87 8.85
N LEU A 70 12.92 1.02 7.87
CA LEU A 70 13.89 0.42 6.96
C LEU A 70 14.62 1.49 6.13
N ALA A 71 13.85 2.41 5.54
CA ALA A 71 14.41 3.53 4.79
C ALA A 71 15.38 4.34 5.67
N SER A 72 14.98 4.67 6.91
CA SER A 72 15.81 5.45 7.82
C SER A 72 17.11 4.74 8.22
N VAL A 73 17.08 3.46 8.61
CA VAL A 73 18.33 2.74 8.92
C VAL A 73 19.23 2.64 7.69
N ARG A 74 18.66 2.38 6.50
CA ARG A 74 19.41 2.36 5.24
C ARG A 74 20.05 3.72 4.92
N THR A 75 19.36 4.83 5.16
CA THR A 75 19.91 6.18 4.97
C THR A 75 21.13 6.44 5.86
N VAL A 76 21.06 6.06 7.13
CA VAL A 76 22.19 6.24 8.06
C VAL A 76 23.35 5.31 7.71
N GLU A 77 23.07 4.06 7.38
CA GLU A 77 24.06 3.07 6.94
C GLU A 77 24.78 3.54 5.67
N ASN A 78 24.02 4.12 4.73
CA ASN A 78 24.56 4.70 3.51
C ASN A 78 25.50 5.88 3.82
N ALA A 79 25.07 6.82 4.67
CA ALA A 79 25.88 7.96 5.08
C ALA A 79 27.19 7.55 5.77
N LEU A 80 27.20 6.40 6.46
CA LEU A 80 28.36 5.85 7.15
C LEU A 80 29.16 4.83 6.31
N GLY A 81 28.75 4.54 5.08
CA GLY A 81 29.41 3.55 4.21
C GLY A 81 29.39 2.12 4.76
N MET A 82 28.33 1.75 5.50
CA MET A 82 28.22 0.44 6.16
C MET A 82 27.72 -0.65 5.20
N GLU A 83 28.38 -1.81 5.21
CA GLU A 83 27.84 -3.04 4.64
C GLU A 83 27.08 -3.83 5.72
N ILE A 84 25.89 -4.32 5.37
CA ILE A 84 24.99 -4.98 6.32
C ILE A 84 25.14 -6.50 6.21
N PRO A 85 25.29 -7.23 7.34
CA PRO A 85 25.37 -8.68 7.33
C PRO A 85 24.19 -9.33 6.61
N MET A 86 24.46 -10.40 5.85
CA MET A 86 23.45 -11.04 5.01
C MET A 86 22.22 -11.53 5.78
N ASN A 87 22.43 -12.10 6.98
CA ASN A 87 21.31 -12.53 7.82
C ASN A 87 20.41 -11.37 8.24
N ALA A 88 20.96 -10.17 8.46
CA ALA A 88 20.16 -8.98 8.75
C ALA A 88 19.39 -8.52 7.50
N GLN A 89 19.98 -8.61 6.31
CA GLN A 89 19.25 -8.35 5.05
C GLN A 89 18.11 -9.34 4.86
N TYR A 90 18.32 -10.64 5.09
CA TYR A 90 17.25 -11.64 5.01
C TYR A 90 16.13 -11.37 6.00
N VAL A 91 16.44 -10.99 7.25
CA VAL A 91 15.41 -10.60 8.22
C VAL A 91 14.66 -9.36 7.76
N ARG A 92 15.35 -8.32 7.24
CA ARG A 92 14.71 -7.10 6.70
C ARG A 92 13.80 -7.43 5.52
N ASN A 93 14.25 -8.24 4.57
CA ASN A 93 13.47 -8.68 3.41
C ASN A 93 12.25 -9.49 3.85
N LEU A 94 12.41 -10.40 4.82
CA LEU A 94 11.30 -11.18 5.37
C LEU A 94 10.25 -10.28 6.04
N VAL A 95 10.69 -9.32 6.86
CA VAL A 95 9.82 -8.32 7.51
C VAL A 95 9.05 -7.51 6.46
N MET A 96 9.73 -7.02 5.41
CA MET A 96 9.10 -6.25 4.33
C MET A 96 8.11 -7.10 3.52
N SER A 97 8.46 -8.33 3.16
CA SER A 97 7.59 -9.23 2.41
C SER A 97 6.33 -9.59 3.19
N ILE A 98 6.45 -9.92 4.48
CA ILE A 98 5.30 -10.22 5.34
C ILE A 98 4.41 -8.99 5.49
N HIS A 99 5.01 -7.81 5.70
CA HIS A 99 4.26 -6.57 5.77
C HIS A 99 3.51 -6.26 4.46
N ALA A 100 4.14 -6.44 3.29
CA ALA A 100 3.48 -6.24 2.00
C ALA A 100 2.31 -7.21 1.78
N LEU A 101 2.43 -8.47 2.22
CA LEU A 101 1.32 -9.43 2.19
C LEU A 101 0.14 -8.94 3.04
N HIS A 102 0.41 -8.45 4.25
CA HIS A 102 -0.62 -7.85 5.10
C HIS A 102 -1.27 -6.63 4.42
N ASP A 103 -0.46 -5.66 4.01
CA ASP A 103 -0.92 -4.35 3.53
C ASP A 103 -1.79 -4.51 2.28
N HIS A 104 -1.35 -5.31 1.29
CA HIS A 104 -2.10 -5.51 0.06
C HIS A 104 -3.41 -6.29 0.25
N ILE A 105 -3.45 -7.26 1.16
CA ILE A 105 -4.71 -7.94 1.52
C ILE A 105 -5.69 -6.94 2.13
N VAL A 106 -5.24 -6.14 3.10
CA VAL A 106 -6.08 -5.11 3.76
C VAL A 106 -6.53 -4.07 2.75
N HIS A 107 -5.64 -3.58 1.90
CA HIS A 107 -5.96 -2.59 0.88
C HIS A 107 -7.05 -3.08 -0.07
N PHE A 108 -6.91 -4.30 -0.62
CA PHE A 108 -7.91 -4.81 -1.55
C PHE A 108 -9.27 -5.00 -0.87
N TYR A 109 -9.32 -5.73 0.24
CA TYR A 109 -10.61 -6.08 0.85
C TYR A 109 -11.20 -4.94 1.67
N VAL A 110 -10.44 -4.42 2.64
CA VAL A 110 -10.96 -3.47 3.63
C VAL A 110 -11.08 -2.07 3.06
N LEU A 111 -10.12 -1.66 2.23
CA LEU A 111 -10.08 -0.30 1.69
C LEU A 111 -10.82 -0.19 0.35
N SER A 112 -10.58 -1.11 -0.60
CA SER A 112 -11.02 -0.93 -1.99
C SER A 112 -12.27 -1.72 -2.38
N ALA A 113 -12.51 -2.91 -1.81
CA ALA A 113 -13.54 -3.81 -2.35
C ALA A 113 -14.94 -3.22 -2.31
N LEU A 114 -15.24 -2.35 -1.33
CA LEU A 114 -16.56 -1.71 -1.19
C LEU A 114 -16.82 -0.60 -2.22
N ASP A 115 -15.88 -0.31 -3.12
CA ASP A 115 -16.14 0.47 -4.34
C ASP A 115 -16.73 -0.40 -5.47
N TRP A 116 -16.58 -1.72 -5.37
CA TRP A 116 -16.92 -2.68 -6.41
C TRP A 116 -18.02 -3.67 -5.98
N VAL A 117 -18.13 -3.89 -4.67
CA VAL A 117 -18.98 -4.91 -4.04
C VAL A 117 -20.15 -4.24 -3.32
N ASP A 118 -21.36 -4.61 -3.72
CA ASP A 118 -22.59 -4.19 -3.04
C ASP A 118 -22.97 -5.20 -1.95
N VAL A 119 -22.74 -4.81 -0.69
CA VAL A 119 -23.01 -5.64 0.48
C VAL A 119 -24.50 -5.95 0.63
N VAL A 120 -25.40 -5.03 0.25
CA VAL A 120 -26.85 -5.23 0.35
C VAL A 120 -27.33 -6.17 -0.76
N SER A 121 -26.72 -6.09 -1.95
CA SER A 121 -27.00 -7.01 -3.06
C SER A 121 -26.73 -8.47 -2.69
N ALA A 122 -25.74 -8.74 -1.82
CA ALA A 122 -25.45 -10.09 -1.32
C ALA A 122 -26.64 -10.80 -0.63
N LEU A 123 -27.62 -10.04 -0.11
CA LEU A 123 -28.84 -10.60 0.48
C LEU A 123 -29.77 -11.25 -0.55
N LYS A 124 -29.61 -10.93 -1.84
CA LYS A 124 -30.39 -11.48 -2.95
C LYS A 124 -29.75 -12.73 -3.56
N ALA A 125 -28.55 -13.10 -3.11
CA ALA A 125 -27.79 -14.19 -3.70
C ALA A 125 -28.41 -15.56 -3.44
N ASP A 126 -28.41 -16.43 -4.45
CA ASP A 126 -28.61 -17.86 -4.26
C ASP A 126 -27.30 -18.48 -3.76
N VAL A 127 -27.33 -19.03 -2.53
CA VAL A 127 -26.13 -19.60 -1.89
C VAL A 127 -25.54 -20.77 -2.69
N LYS A 128 -26.37 -21.62 -3.32
CA LYS A 128 -25.86 -22.75 -4.12
C LYS A 128 -25.17 -22.25 -5.39
N LYS A 129 -25.72 -21.22 -6.02
CA LYS A 129 -25.07 -20.58 -7.18
C LYS A 129 -23.79 -19.84 -6.79
N THR A 130 -23.75 -19.27 -5.59
CA THR A 130 -22.54 -18.66 -5.01
C THR A 130 -21.44 -19.71 -4.85
N VAL A 131 -21.76 -20.90 -4.32
CA VAL A 131 -20.81 -22.03 -4.25
C VAL A 131 -20.33 -22.42 -5.64
N ALA A 132 -21.25 -22.66 -6.59
CA ALA A 132 -20.89 -23.06 -7.94
C ALA A 132 -19.99 -22.02 -8.64
N LEU A 133 -20.26 -20.72 -8.45
CA LEU A 133 -19.39 -19.64 -8.93
C LEU A 133 -17.99 -19.74 -8.28
N ALA A 134 -17.93 -19.83 -6.95
CA ALA A 134 -16.68 -19.84 -6.22
C ALA A 134 -15.79 -21.05 -6.58
N GLU A 135 -16.40 -22.23 -6.78
CA GLU A 135 -15.72 -23.45 -7.24
C GLU A 135 -15.13 -23.31 -8.65
N THR A 136 -15.70 -22.46 -9.52
CA THR A 136 -15.11 -22.19 -10.84
C THR A 136 -13.84 -21.34 -10.77
N LEU A 137 -13.66 -20.59 -9.68
CA LEU A 137 -12.55 -19.65 -9.49
C LEU A 137 -11.42 -20.27 -8.67
N SER A 138 -11.75 -21.11 -7.68
CA SER A 138 -10.77 -21.65 -6.75
C SER A 138 -11.31 -22.84 -5.94
N ASN A 139 -10.41 -23.77 -5.61
CA ASN A 139 -10.66 -24.87 -4.69
C ASN A 139 -10.51 -24.47 -3.20
N TRP A 140 -10.71 -23.18 -2.89
CA TRP A 140 -10.58 -22.68 -1.53
C TRP A 140 -11.56 -23.40 -0.58
N PRO A 141 -11.10 -24.03 0.52
CA PRO A 141 -11.97 -24.89 1.34
C PRO A 141 -13.18 -24.20 1.97
N ASN A 142 -13.12 -22.87 2.16
CA ASN A 142 -14.24 -22.12 2.73
C ASN A 142 -15.28 -21.69 1.69
N ASN A 143 -15.10 -22.01 0.40
CA ASN A 143 -16.12 -21.83 -0.66
C ASN A 143 -17.25 -22.85 -0.50
N SER A 144 -17.96 -22.79 0.63
CA SER A 144 -18.95 -23.80 1.03
C SER A 144 -20.32 -23.18 1.26
N TYR A 145 -21.36 -24.00 1.08
CA TYR A 145 -22.74 -23.59 1.32
C TYR A 145 -22.95 -23.05 2.73
N ASN A 146 -22.40 -23.75 3.74
CA ASN A 146 -22.55 -23.35 5.14
C ASN A 146 -21.88 -22.01 5.43
N ARG A 147 -20.69 -21.76 4.85
CA ARG A 147 -19.98 -20.49 5.00
C ARG A 147 -20.78 -19.34 4.39
N PHE A 148 -21.14 -19.45 3.11
CA PHE A 148 -21.86 -18.39 2.42
C PHE A 148 -23.25 -18.13 3.02
N LYS A 149 -23.97 -19.18 3.44
CA LYS A 149 -25.24 -19.03 4.17
C LYS A 149 -25.04 -18.27 5.48
N ALA A 150 -24.06 -18.65 6.29
CA ALA A 150 -23.79 -17.96 7.56
C ALA A 150 -23.39 -16.49 7.36
N VAL A 151 -22.62 -16.19 6.30
CA VAL A 151 -22.28 -14.81 5.94
C VAL A 151 -23.51 -14.02 5.52
N GLN A 152 -24.38 -14.60 4.66
CA GLN A 152 -25.63 -13.95 4.24
C GLN A 152 -26.56 -13.67 5.43
N GLU A 153 -26.70 -14.62 6.35
CA GLU A 153 -27.47 -14.45 7.59
C GLU A 153 -26.88 -13.36 8.49
N LYS A 154 -25.54 -13.27 8.57
CA LYS A 154 -24.86 -12.20 9.32
C LYS A 154 -25.10 -10.83 8.69
N VAL A 155 -25.01 -10.70 7.36
CA VAL A 155 -25.33 -9.46 6.65
C VAL A 155 -26.80 -9.10 6.89
N LYS A 156 -27.70 -10.08 6.81
CA LYS A 156 -29.13 -9.88 7.06
C LYS A 156 -29.38 -9.36 8.46
N ALA A 157 -28.77 -9.96 9.48
CA ALA A 157 -28.92 -9.52 10.86
C ALA A 157 -28.44 -8.07 11.07
N ILE A 158 -27.34 -7.66 10.43
CA ILE A 158 -26.85 -6.27 10.49
C ILE A 158 -27.86 -5.32 9.84
N VAL A 159 -28.37 -5.65 8.65
CA VAL A 159 -29.34 -4.81 7.94
C VAL A 159 -30.66 -4.72 8.72
N ASP A 160 -31.19 -5.85 9.19
CA ASP A 160 -32.44 -5.91 9.96
C ASP A 160 -32.32 -5.15 11.30
N SER A 161 -31.12 -5.05 11.87
CA SER A 161 -30.90 -4.30 13.12
C SER A 161 -31.06 -2.78 12.97
N GLY A 162 -30.96 -2.25 11.74
CA GLY A 162 -30.88 -0.81 11.48
C GLY A 162 -29.55 -0.16 11.90
N GLN A 163 -28.62 -0.92 12.50
CA GLN A 163 -27.31 -0.45 12.97
C GLN A 163 -26.20 -0.92 12.02
N LEU A 164 -26.13 -0.32 10.83
CA LEU A 164 -25.21 -0.74 9.77
C LEU A 164 -23.72 -0.43 10.03
N GLY A 165 -23.41 0.39 11.04
CA GLY A 165 -22.05 0.74 11.41
C GLY A 165 -21.23 1.28 10.22
N PRO A 166 -20.08 0.68 9.86
CA PRO A 166 -19.26 1.14 8.73
C PRO A 166 -19.96 1.00 7.37
N PHE A 167 -21.07 0.27 7.28
CA PHE A 167 -21.86 0.11 6.05
C PHE A 167 -23.02 1.11 5.95
N ALA A 168 -23.22 1.97 6.95
CA ALA A 168 -24.29 2.98 6.90
C ALA A 168 -24.00 4.01 5.79
N ASN A 169 -25.05 4.40 5.05
CA ASN A 169 -24.99 5.39 3.95
C ASN A 169 -23.93 5.08 2.87
N GLY A 170 -23.58 3.80 2.68
CA GLY A 170 -22.77 3.38 1.53
C GLY A 170 -23.54 3.54 0.20
N TYR A 171 -22.81 3.44 -0.91
CA TYR A 171 -23.36 3.59 -2.27
C TYR A 171 -24.10 2.32 -2.76
N TRP A 172 -24.83 1.66 -1.87
CA TRP A 172 -25.54 0.41 -2.15
C TRP A 172 -26.64 0.64 -3.20
N GLY A 173 -26.69 -0.21 -4.23
CA GLY A 173 -27.58 -0.06 -5.38
C GLY A 173 -27.18 1.02 -6.39
N HIS A 174 -26.00 1.64 -6.25
CA HIS A 174 -25.51 2.60 -7.24
C HIS A 174 -25.37 1.94 -8.63
N PRO A 175 -25.71 2.62 -9.74
CA PRO A 175 -25.68 2.01 -11.09
C PRO A 175 -24.32 1.48 -11.53
N ALA A 176 -23.23 1.99 -10.94
CA ALA A 176 -21.88 1.50 -11.20
C ALA A 176 -21.53 0.19 -10.46
N MET A 177 -22.36 -0.27 -9.52
CA MET A 177 -22.19 -1.55 -8.81
C MET A 177 -22.85 -2.66 -9.64
N THR A 178 -22.08 -3.34 -10.49
CA THR A 178 -22.62 -4.25 -11.50
C THR A 178 -22.41 -5.74 -11.18
N LEU A 179 -21.70 -6.07 -10.10
CA LEU A 179 -21.51 -7.46 -9.69
C LEU A 179 -22.87 -8.14 -9.42
N PRO A 180 -23.06 -9.38 -9.88
CA PRO A 180 -24.26 -10.14 -9.54
C PRO A 180 -24.29 -10.44 -8.02
N PRO A 181 -25.49 -10.64 -7.43
CA PRO A 181 -25.64 -10.96 -6.01
C PRO A 181 -24.72 -12.08 -5.51
N GLU A 182 -24.54 -13.14 -6.30
CA GLU A 182 -23.67 -14.27 -5.96
C GLU A 182 -22.19 -13.85 -5.83
N ALA A 183 -21.69 -13.01 -6.75
CA ALA A 183 -20.32 -12.49 -6.66
C ALA A 183 -20.16 -11.54 -5.47
N ASN A 184 -21.18 -10.74 -5.16
CA ASN A 184 -21.18 -9.90 -3.96
C ASN A 184 -21.12 -10.74 -2.68
N LEU A 185 -21.92 -11.80 -2.55
CA LEU A 185 -21.90 -12.66 -1.35
C LEU A 185 -20.55 -13.37 -1.18
N MET A 186 -19.97 -13.85 -2.27
CA MET A 186 -18.63 -14.43 -2.27
C MET A 186 -17.58 -13.42 -1.79
N ALA A 187 -17.56 -12.22 -2.39
CA ALA A 187 -16.61 -11.17 -2.03
C ALA A 187 -16.77 -10.69 -0.57
N VAL A 188 -18.00 -10.60 -0.05
CA VAL A 188 -18.25 -10.28 1.37
C VAL A 188 -17.74 -11.41 2.29
N SER A 189 -17.88 -12.67 1.90
CA SER A 189 -17.29 -13.79 2.65
C SER A 189 -15.77 -13.69 2.69
N HIS A 190 -15.13 -13.44 1.55
CA HIS A 190 -13.68 -13.29 1.44
C HIS A 190 -13.16 -12.05 2.17
N TYR A 191 -13.89 -10.93 2.16
CA TYR A 191 -13.62 -9.75 2.98
C TYR A 191 -13.50 -10.13 4.47
N LEU A 192 -14.43 -10.94 4.99
CA LEU A 192 -14.41 -11.36 6.39
C LEU A 192 -13.24 -12.32 6.68
N GLU A 193 -12.86 -13.17 5.73
CA GLU A 193 -11.69 -14.05 5.87
C GLU A 193 -10.38 -13.29 5.79
N ALA A 194 -10.30 -12.26 4.95
CA ALA A 194 -9.13 -11.41 4.80
C ALA A 194 -8.73 -10.78 6.15
N LEU A 195 -9.70 -10.42 7.01
CA LEU A 195 -9.45 -9.93 8.37
C LEU A 195 -8.72 -10.94 9.26
N ASP A 196 -8.94 -12.24 9.07
CA ASP A 196 -8.24 -13.29 9.81
C ASP A 196 -6.84 -13.56 9.22
N TYR A 197 -6.69 -13.53 7.90
CA TYR A 197 -5.41 -13.81 7.23
C TYR A 197 -4.41 -12.65 7.33
N GLN A 198 -4.86 -11.40 7.25
CA GLN A 198 -4.00 -10.24 7.53
C GLN A 198 -3.45 -10.28 8.96
N ARG A 199 -4.25 -10.77 9.92
CA ARG A 199 -3.82 -10.94 11.33
C ARG A 199 -2.77 -12.05 11.46
N LYS A 200 -2.81 -13.09 10.61
CA LYS A 200 -1.77 -14.13 10.58
C LYS A 200 -0.44 -13.57 10.07
N ALA A 201 -0.47 -12.73 9.04
CA ALA A 201 0.71 -12.00 8.59
C ALA A 201 1.28 -11.11 9.71
N ASP A 202 0.43 -10.38 10.43
CA ASP A 202 0.84 -9.56 11.59
C ASP A 202 1.46 -10.38 12.72
N LYS A 203 0.92 -11.56 13.01
CA LYS A 203 1.50 -12.48 14.00
C LYS A 203 2.89 -12.95 13.58
N ALA A 204 3.06 -13.33 12.31
CA ALA A 204 4.36 -13.73 11.77
C ALA A 204 5.37 -12.57 11.87
N LEU A 205 4.92 -11.35 11.53
CA LEU A 205 5.73 -10.15 11.65
C LEU A 205 6.13 -9.91 13.12
N ALA A 206 5.19 -9.95 14.05
CA ALA A 206 5.42 -9.70 15.48
C ALA A 206 6.41 -10.70 16.10
N ILE A 207 6.40 -11.97 15.70
CA ILE A 207 7.37 -12.97 16.16
C ILE A 207 8.81 -12.56 15.82
N ILE A 208 9.03 -12.05 14.61
CA ILE A 208 10.38 -11.65 14.13
C ILE A 208 10.78 -10.27 14.68
N SER A 209 9.79 -9.40 14.85
CA SER A 209 10.00 -7.96 14.98
C SER A 209 9.66 -7.36 16.33
N GLY A 210 9.22 -8.20 17.26
CA GLY A 210 8.78 -7.85 18.61
C GLY A 210 7.31 -7.41 18.68
N LYS A 211 6.83 -6.63 17.71
CA LYS A 211 5.43 -6.17 17.65
C LYS A 211 5.04 -5.64 16.28
N ASN A 212 3.74 -5.66 15.98
CA ASN A 212 3.14 -4.92 14.88
C ASN A 212 1.82 -4.27 15.35
N PRO A 213 1.50 -3.01 15.00
CA PRO A 213 2.30 -2.04 14.22
C PRO A 213 3.58 -1.55 14.90
N HIS A 214 4.42 -0.88 14.11
CA HIS A 214 5.68 -0.24 14.47
C HIS A 214 6.71 -1.20 15.06
N ILE A 215 7.35 -1.99 14.21
CA ILE A 215 8.39 -2.95 14.59
C ILE A 215 9.49 -2.37 15.48
N GLN A 216 10.18 -3.24 16.23
CA GLN A 216 11.24 -2.85 17.16
C GLN A 216 12.53 -3.65 16.97
N ASN A 217 12.71 -4.28 15.81
CA ASN A 217 13.86 -5.13 15.53
C ASN A 217 14.88 -4.56 14.54
N PHE A 218 14.71 -3.35 14.04
CA PHE A 218 15.72 -2.70 13.22
C PHE A 218 16.74 -1.96 14.08
N SER A 219 17.95 -1.84 13.53
CA SER A 219 19.03 -1.03 14.07
C SER A 219 19.88 -0.56 12.91
N VAL A 220 20.51 0.61 13.05
CA VAL A 220 21.64 0.98 12.18
C VAL A 220 22.72 -0.11 12.33
N GLY A 221 23.12 -0.71 11.20
CA GLY A 221 24.06 -1.83 11.14
C GLY A 221 23.44 -3.23 11.08
N GLY A 222 22.11 -3.37 11.16
CA GLY A 222 21.45 -4.67 11.02
C GLY A 222 20.08 -4.78 11.68
N VAL A 223 19.91 -5.81 12.51
CA VAL A 223 18.68 -6.13 13.24
C VAL A 223 19.00 -6.53 14.67
N THR A 224 18.07 -6.34 15.60
CA THR A 224 18.23 -6.72 17.01
C THR A 224 17.74 -8.15 17.29
N ALA A 225 17.05 -8.77 16.34
CA ALA A 225 16.64 -10.18 16.43
C ALA A 225 17.87 -11.10 16.34
N ALA A 226 18.40 -11.52 17.48
CA ALA A 226 19.49 -12.48 17.54
C ALA A 226 19.02 -13.85 17.05
N ILE A 227 19.83 -14.49 16.19
CA ILE A 227 19.58 -15.83 15.64
C ILE A 227 20.44 -16.83 16.41
N ASN A 228 19.81 -17.72 17.16
CA ASN A 228 20.48 -18.81 17.85
C ASN A 228 19.51 -20.01 17.99
N PRO A 229 19.75 -21.13 17.26
CA PRO A 229 18.90 -22.32 17.34
C PRO A 229 18.82 -22.97 18.72
N ASP A 230 19.85 -22.78 19.55
CA ASP A 230 20.02 -23.45 20.85
C ASP A 230 19.53 -22.60 22.04
N ASN A 231 18.95 -21.42 21.79
CA ASN A 231 18.45 -20.52 22.82
C ASN A 231 16.96 -20.24 22.64
N GLU A 232 16.19 -20.45 23.71
CA GLU A 232 14.73 -20.29 23.72
C GLU A 232 14.28 -18.83 23.60
N ALA A 233 15.14 -17.88 23.98
CA ALA A 233 14.84 -16.44 23.97
C ALA A 233 15.19 -15.74 22.64
N THR A 234 15.74 -16.46 21.67
CA THR A 234 16.18 -15.92 20.38
C THR A 234 15.33 -16.40 19.21
N LEU A 235 15.60 -15.92 18.00
CA LEU A 235 15.02 -16.46 16.78
C LEU A 235 15.60 -17.85 16.50
N ASN A 236 14.99 -18.86 17.10
CA ASN A 236 15.37 -20.26 17.01
C ASN A 236 14.48 -21.03 16.02
N MET A 237 14.66 -22.35 15.92
CA MET A 237 13.93 -23.17 14.94
C MET A 237 12.43 -23.21 15.18
N GLU A 238 11.96 -23.22 16.43
CA GLU A 238 10.51 -23.19 16.74
C GLU A 238 9.88 -21.91 16.19
N ARG A 239 10.48 -20.75 16.49
CA ARG A 239 10.01 -19.44 16.00
C ARG A 239 10.01 -19.37 14.48
N LEU A 240 11.07 -19.85 13.83
CA LEU A 240 11.18 -19.87 12.37
C LEU A 240 10.12 -20.76 11.72
N TYR A 241 9.86 -21.96 12.27
CA TYR A 241 8.79 -22.83 11.76
C TYR A 241 7.40 -22.23 11.98
N TRP A 242 7.18 -21.56 13.11
CA TRP A 242 5.90 -20.89 13.36
C TRP A 242 5.64 -19.75 12.37
N VAL A 243 6.64 -18.90 12.13
CA VAL A 243 6.60 -17.87 11.08
C VAL A 243 6.31 -18.51 9.73
N LYS A 244 7.05 -19.57 9.36
CA LYS A 244 6.87 -20.28 8.10
C LYS A 244 5.42 -20.74 7.92
N GLN A 245 4.85 -21.42 8.91
CA GLN A 245 3.48 -21.91 8.85
C GLN A 245 2.48 -20.77 8.62
N LEU A 246 2.58 -19.68 9.39
CA LEU A 246 1.70 -18.52 9.25
C LEU A 246 1.80 -17.90 7.84
N VAL A 247 3.02 -17.74 7.32
CA VAL A 247 3.25 -17.19 5.98
C VAL A 247 2.74 -18.12 4.89
N GLU A 248 2.85 -19.44 5.05
CA GLU A 248 2.30 -20.40 4.09
C GLU A 248 0.77 -20.39 4.06
N GLU A 249 0.12 -20.23 5.21
CA GLU A 249 -1.33 -20.05 5.28
C GLU A 249 -1.77 -18.75 4.58
N VAL A 250 -1.06 -17.64 4.80
CA VAL A 250 -1.32 -16.35 4.12
C VAL A 250 -1.08 -16.48 2.61
N ARG A 251 0.01 -17.12 2.19
CA ARG A 251 0.28 -17.38 0.77
C ARG A 251 -0.84 -18.21 0.14
N GLY A 252 -1.35 -19.23 0.84
CA GLY A 252 -2.49 -20.03 0.40
C GLY A 252 -3.72 -19.16 0.15
N PHE A 253 -4.06 -18.26 1.09
CA PHE A 253 -5.15 -17.30 0.91
C PHE A 253 -4.90 -16.33 -0.25
N VAL A 254 -3.66 -15.83 -0.41
CA VAL A 254 -3.32 -14.95 -1.53
C VAL A 254 -3.57 -15.63 -2.87
N GLN A 255 -3.11 -16.87 -3.02
CA GLN A 255 -3.19 -17.61 -4.28
C GLN A 255 -4.60 -18.10 -4.60
N GLN A 256 -5.38 -18.45 -3.57
CA GLN A 256 -6.67 -19.12 -3.74
C GLN A 256 -7.88 -18.20 -3.50
N VAL A 257 -7.68 -16.99 -2.96
CA VAL A 257 -8.77 -16.06 -2.64
C VAL A 257 -8.47 -14.67 -3.19
N TYR A 258 -7.41 -14.01 -2.72
CA TYR A 258 -7.09 -12.64 -3.14
C TYR A 258 -6.88 -12.49 -4.65
N LEU A 259 -5.96 -13.27 -5.23
CA LEU A 259 -5.67 -13.16 -6.66
C LEU A 259 -6.87 -13.56 -7.55
N PRO A 260 -7.57 -14.70 -7.29
CA PRO A 260 -8.80 -15.03 -8.02
C PRO A 260 -9.88 -13.93 -7.94
N ASP A 261 -10.08 -13.33 -6.77
CA ASP A 261 -11.06 -12.24 -6.60
C ASP A 261 -10.68 -11.00 -7.40
N VAL A 262 -9.40 -10.58 -7.36
CA VAL A 262 -8.90 -9.45 -8.16
C VAL A 262 -9.17 -9.68 -9.65
N ILE A 263 -8.88 -10.89 -10.14
CA ILE A 263 -9.09 -11.25 -11.55
C ILE A 263 -10.58 -11.27 -11.89
N ALA A 264 -11.40 -11.89 -11.05
CA ALA A 264 -12.83 -12.02 -11.29
C ALA A 264 -13.55 -10.65 -11.28
N ILE A 265 -13.26 -9.81 -10.27
CA ILE A 265 -13.79 -8.45 -10.18
C ILE A 265 -13.28 -7.61 -11.35
N GLY A 266 -11.97 -7.67 -11.65
CA GLY A 266 -11.39 -6.96 -12.80
C GLY A 266 -12.01 -7.37 -14.14
N ALA A 267 -12.30 -8.65 -14.34
CA ALA A 267 -12.97 -9.15 -15.54
C ALA A 267 -14.42 -8.66 -15.66
N LEU A 268 -15.16 -8.62 -14.55
CA LEU A 268 -16.53 -8.12 -14.50
C LEU A 268 -16.61 -6.59 -14.68
N TYR A 269 -15.57 -5.89 -14.27
CA TYR A 269 -15.39 -4.45 -14.45
C TYR A 269 -14.40 -4.10 -15.57
N LYS A 270 -14.26 -4.94 -16.61
CA LYS A 270 -13.27 -4.73 -17.69
C LYS A 270 -13.38 -3.34 -18.38
N ASP A 271 -14.55 -2.74 -18.38
CA ASP A 271 -14.76 -1.41 -18.99
C ASP A 271 -14.05 -0.30 -18.19
N TRP A 272 -13.72 -0.55 -16.91
CA TRP A 272 -12.89 0.35 -16.10
C TRP A 272 -11.42 0.37 -16.52
N LEU A 273 -10.95 -0.60 -17.31
CA LEU A 273 -9.57 -0.60 -17.84
C LEU A 273 -9.29 0.59 -18.77
N ALA A 274 -10.34 1.23 -19.32
CA ALA A 274 -10.22 2.44 -20.12
C ALA A 274 -10.07 3.72 -19.27
N TYR A 275 -10.24 3.64 -17.95
CA TYR A 275 -10.23 4.78 -17.03
C TYR A 275 -9.04 4.70 -16.06
N GLY A 276 -8.72 5.83 -15.41
CA GLY A 276 -7.75 5.87 -14.32
C GLY A 276 -6.28 5.88 -14.74
N ALA A 277 -5.98 5.91 -16.06
CA ALA A 277 -4.63 6.22 -16.53
C ALA A 277 -4.24 7.62 -16.04
N GLY A 278 -3.34 7.67 -15.06
CA GLY A 278 -2.79 8.90 -14.53
C GLY A 278 -1.55 9.33 -15.31
N VAL A 279 -0.43 9.43 -14.60
CA VAL A 279 0.87 9.74 -15.20
C VAL A 279 1.49 8.45 -15.73
N THR A 280 1.78 8.38 -17.03
CA THR A 280 2.34 7.18 -17.67
C THR A 280 3.88 7.11 -17.60
N ASN A 281 4.52 8.00 -16.84
CA ASN A 281 5.92 7.85 -16.47
C ASN A 281 6.00 7.04 -15.17
N TYR A 282 6.66 5.88 -15.18
CA TYR A 282 6.75 5.00 -14.03
C TYR A 282 8.13 5.09 -13.37
N LEU A 283 8.18 5.05 -12.04
CA LEU A 283 9.41 4.96 -11.27
C LEU A 283 9.27 3.88 -10.19
N ALA A 284 10.24 2.98 -10.13
CA ALA A 284 10.38 1.98 -9.09
C ALA A 284 11.83 1.95 -8.58
N VAL A 285 12.05 2.05 -7.27
CA VAL A 285 13.40 1.92 -6.68
C VAL A 285 13.64 0.43 -6.40
N PRO A 286 14.82 -0.13 -6.73
CA PRO A 286 15.06 -1.55 -6.51
C PRO A 286 15.06 -1.87 -5.01
N ASP A 287 14.58 -3.05 -4.64
CA ASP A 287 14.51 -3.50 -3.24
C ASP A 287 14.69 -5.02 -3.12
N MET A 288 14.61 -5.55 -1.90
CA MET A 288 14.95 -6.93 -1.57
C MET A 288 16.40 -7.26 -1.96
N PRO A 289 17.39 -6.55 -1.36
CA PRO A 289 18.80 -6.76 -1.68
C PRO A 289 19.23 -8.21 -1.45
N LEU A 290 20.00 -8.74 -2.40
CA LEU A 290 20.55 -10.10 -2.42
C LEU A 290 22.05 -10.14 -2.08
N ASN A 291 22.66 -8.98 -1.89
CA ASN A 291 24.06 -8.85 -1.50
C ASN A 291 24.27 -7.73 -0.48
N THR A 292 25.43 -7.71 0.18
CA THR A 292 25.75 -6.73 1.23
C THR A 292 25.99 -5.33 0.69
N LYS A 293 26.30 -5.23 -0.61
CA LYS A 293 26.66 -3.99 -1.32
C LYS A 293 25.47 -3.22 -1.87
N GLY A 294 24.27 -3.80 -1.90
CA GLY A 294 23.08 -3.19 -2.48
C GLY A 294 23.22 -2.96 -3.99
N THR A 295 23.69 -3.98 -4.72
CA THR A 295 23.86 -3.94 -6.20
C THR A 295 23.14 -5.09 -6.91
N ALA A 296 22.44 -5.95 -6.17
CA ALA A 296 21.63 -7.05 -6.69
C ALA A 296 20.36 -7.14 -5.85
N PHE A 297 19.22 -7.32 -6.52
CA PHE A 297 17.89 -7.12 -5.95
C PHE A 297 16.92 -8.14 -6.50
N ASP A 298 16.01 -8.62 -5.66
CA ASP A 298 14.90 -9.48 -6.10
C ASP A 298 13.76 -8.65 -6.73
N LEU A 299 13.59 -7.41 -6.26
CA LEU A 299 12.70 -6.43 -6.89
C LEU A 299 13.53 -5.45 -7.72
N PRO A 300 13.51 -5.54 -9.06
CA PRO A 300 14.27 -4.63 -9.92
C PRO A 300 13.69 -3.21 -9.87
N GLY A 301 14.50 -2.21 -10.20
CA GLY A 301 14.05 -0.82 -10.24
C GLY A 301 14.53 -0.10 -11.48
N GLY A 302 13.96 1.08 -11.72
CA GLY A 302 14.23 1.91 -12.88
C GLY A 302 13.09 2.88 -13.16
N THR A 303 13.17 3.53 -14.32
CA THR A 303 12.14 4.42 -14.84
C THR A 303 11.64 3.96 -16.21
N ILE A 304 10.37 4.23 -16.51
CA ILE A 304 9.75 4.15 -17.85
C ILE A 304 9.10 5.50 -18.12
N VAL A 305 9.16 6.00 -19.35
CA VAL A 305 8.60 7.30 -19.75
C VAL A 305 7.51 7.09 -20.79
N GLY A 306 6.38 7.79 -20.64
CA GLY A 306 5.28 7.80 -21.60
C GLY A 306 4.58 6.44 -21.80
N GLY A 307 4.73 5.49 -20.88
CA GLY A 307 4.18 4.14 -20.97
C GLY A 307 4.88 3.24 -22.00
N ASP A 308 5.98 3.68 -22.61
CA ASP A 308 6.74 2.87 -23.57
C ASP A 308 7.78 2.02 -22.84
N LEU A 309 7.54 0.71 -22.74
CA LEU A 309 8.44 -0.25 -22.08
C LEU A 309 9.88 -0.21 -22.63
N LYS A 310 10.09 0.21 -23.88
CA LYS A 310 11.43 0.32 -24.49
C LYS A 310 12.27 1.44 -23.88
N THR A 311 11.63 2.38 -23.19
CA THR A 311 12.30 3.50 -22.50
C THR A 311 12.82 3.10 -21.12
N VAL A 312 12.70 1.83 -20.73
CA VAL A 312 13.17 1.35 -19.43
C VAL A 312 14.63 1.73 -19.20
N LYS A 313 14.88 2.42 -18.09
CA LYS A 313 16.22 2.77 -17.64
C LYS A 313 16.41 2.24 -16.21
N PRO A 314 17.15 1.13 -16.04
CA PRO A 314 17.33 0.49 -14.74
C PRO A 314 18.08 1.37 -13.72
N PHE A 315 17.81 1.13 -12.45
CA PHE A 315 18.71 1.52 -11.36
C PHE A 315 19.59 0.34 -10.98
N THR A 316 20.89 0.57 -10.85
CA THR A 316 21.92 -0.46 -10.72
C THR A 316 22.39 -0.69 -9.28
N SER A 317 22.09 0.24 -8.37
CA SER A 317 22.45 0.15 -6.96
C SER A 317 21.60 1.08 -6.09
N PHE A 318 21.68 0.94 -4.78
CA PHE A 318 21.10 1.93 -3.86
C PHE A 318 21.75 3.32 -3.95
N ASN A 319 22.95 3.42 -4.54
CA ASN A 319 23.70 4.67 -4.72
C ASN A 319 23.69 5.16 -6.17
N ASP A 320 22.72 4.72 -6.97
CA ASP A 320 22.70 5.05 -8.39
C ASP A 320 22.61 6.58 -8.62
N PRO A 321 23.62 7.21 -9.26
CA PRO A 321 23.60 8.64 -9.55
C PRO A 321 22.42 9.05 -10.41
N TYR A 322 21.92 8.16 -11.29
CA TYR A 322 20.73 8.45 -12.08
C TYR A 322 19.52 8.70 -11.19
N PHE A 323 19.32 7.92 -10.11
CA PHE A 323 18.24 8.22 -9.18
C PHE A 323 18.54 9.50 -8.39
N LYS A 324 19.71 9.52 -7.73
CA LYS A 324 20.12 10.56 -6.78
C LYS A 324 20.11 11.95 -7.41
N ASP A 325 20.70 12.11 -8.59
CA ASP A 325 20.93 13.44 -9.16
C ASP A 325 19.69 14.02 -9.85
N ASN A 326 18.61 13.24 -9.98
CA ASN A 326 17.44 13.61 -10.77
C ASN A 326 16.14 13.73 -9.96
N VAL A 327 16.15 13.38 -8.66
CA VAL A 327 15.00 13.55 -7.78
C VAL A 327 14.96 14.95 -7.18
N VAL A 328 13.82 15.63 -7.33
CA VAL A 328 13.57 16.94 -6.71
C VAL A 328 12.17 17.00 -6.16
N GLU A 329 11.92 17.91 -5.22
CA GLU A 329 10.58 18.25 -4.75
C GLU A 329 10.28 19.72 -5.03
N SER A 330 9.03 20.01 -5.41
CA SER A 330 8.54 21.37 -5.58
C SER A 330 7.49 21.72 -4.54
N ILE A 331 7.54 22.97 -4.04
CA ILE A 331 6.53 23.52 -3.11
C ILE A 331 5.67 24.63 -3.72
N ALA A 332 5.69 24.78 -5.05
CA ALA A 332 4.95 25.84 -5.75
C ALA A 332 3.45 25.86 -5.41
N ARG A 333 2.87 24.69 -5.15
CA ARG A 333 1.43 24.48 -4.85
C ARG A 333 1.16 23.95 -3.43
N SER A 334 2.18 23.95 -2.58
CA SER A 334 2.11 23.33 -1.25
C SER A 334 2.27 24.38 -0.15
N TRP A 335 1.65 24.16 1.02
CA TRP A 335 1.63 25.09 2.17
C TRP A 335 2.97 25.15 2.93
N TYR A 336 4.02 25.53 2.21
CA TYR A 336 5.37 25.78 2.74
C TYR A 336 5.85 27.17 2.30
N LYS A 337 6.75 27.77 3.09
CA LYS A 337 7.30 29.09 2.85
C LYS A 337 8.17 29.10 1.58
N GLY A 338 7.88 30.05 0.70
CA GLY A 338 8.63 30.25 -0.54
C GLY A 338 8.04 29.51 -1.75
N ASN A 339 8.85 29.43 -2.80
CA ASN A 339 8.55 28.78 -4.06
C ASN A 339 9.88 28.28 -4.65
N TRP A 340 10.12 26.98 -4.61
CA TRP A 340 11.34 26.36 -5.10
C TRP A 340 11.07 24.93 -5.59
N SER A 341 12.02 24.43 -6.38
CA SER A 341 12.21 23.02 -6.71
C SER A 341 13.64 22.64 -6.34
N LYS A 342 13.82 21.70 -5.42
CA LYS A 342 15.14 21.38 -4.83
C LYS A 342 15.32 19.88 -4.64
N HIS A 343 16.57 19.45 -4.64
CA HIS A 343 16.92 18.10 -4.21
C HIS A 343 16.67 17.94 -2.69
N PRO A 344 16.23 16.76 -2.20
CA PRO A 344 15.95 16.53 -0.77
C PRO A 344 17.09 16.83 0.22
N PHE A 345 18.34 16.88 -0.25
CA PHE A 345 19.50 17.27 0.59
C PHE A 345 19.62 18.78 0.84
N GLU A 346 18.94 19.61 0.06
CA GLU A 346 19.11 21.08 0.06
C GLU A 346 17.82 21.82 0.46
N GLU A 347 16.75 21.08 0.71
CA GLU A 347 15.45 21.64 1.02
C GLU A 347 15.26 21.99 2.50
N GLU A 348 14.21 22.76 2.75
CA GLU A 348 13.76 23.11 4.09
C GLU A 348 12.25 22.89 4.18
N THR A 349 11.78 22.35 5.31
CA THR A 349 10.35 22.15 5.56
C THR A 349 9.83 23.19 6.54
N VAL A 350 9.54 24.39 6.03
CA VAL A 350 8.98 25.50 6.82
C VAL A 350 7.49 25.67 6.47
N PRO A 351 6.55 25.28 7.35
CA PRO A 351 5.12 25.34 7.07
C PRO A 351 4.64 26.78 6.88
N ASN A 352 3.70 26.99 5.96
CA ASN A 352 3.04 28.28 5.70
C ASN A 352 1.64 28.02 5.11
N TYR A 353 0.65 27.85 5.98
CA TYR A 353 -0.74 27.60 5.60
C TYR A 353 -1.41 28.88 5.09
N THR A 354 -2.15 28.78 3.97
CA THR A 354 -2.77 29.94 3.29
C THR A 354 -4.18 29.65 2.79
N ASP A 355 -4.86 28.68 3.40
CA ASP A 355 -6.12 28.09 2.90
C ASP A 355 -5.99 27.49 1.49
N PHE A 356 -7.05 26.81 1.04
CA PHE A 356 -7.12 26.24 -0.31
C PHE A 356 -7.28 27.34 -1.36
N GLN A 357 -6.38 27.37 -2.34
CA GLN A 357 -6.44 28.30 -3.46
C GLN A 357 -6.31 27.53 -4.78
N ASP A 358 -7.35 27.55 -5.61
CA ASP A 358 -7.44 26.81 -6.87
C ASP A 358 -6.21 27.00 -7.78
N ASP A 359 -5.75 28.24 -7.91
CA ASP A 359 -4.57 28.63 -8.70
C ASP A 359 -3.41 29.09 -7.80
N GLY A 360 -3.41 28.69 -6.52
CA GLY A 360 -2.40 29.04 -5.52
C GLY A 360 -1.81 27.81 -4.83
N LYS A 361 -1.60 27.89 -3.51
CA LYS A 361 -1.20 26.74 -2.67
C LYS A 361 -2.46 26.06 -2.14
N TYR A 362 -2.49 24.74 -2.15
CA TYR A 362 -3.71 24.00 -1.79
C TYR A 362 -3.47 22.68 -1.05
N SER A 363 -2.24 22.30 -0.68
CA SER A 363 -1.96 20.98 -0.08
C SER A 363 -0.77 20.99 0.87
N TRP A 364 -0.77 20.13 1.89
CA TRP A 364 0.43 19.84 2.70
C TRP A 364 1.43 18.92 1.99
N ILE A 365 1.03 18.27 0.90
CA ILE A 365 1.89 17.35 0.15
C ILE A 365 2.79 18.18 -0.79
N LYS A 366 4.12 18.00 -0.70
CA LYS A 366 5.08 18.53 -1.67
C LYS A 366 4.86 17.84 -3.03
N ALA A 367 5.45 18.36 -4.10
CA ALA A 367 5.31 17.81 -5.44
C ALA A 367 6.63 17.21 -5.96
N PRO A 368 6.96 15.94 -5.64
CA PRO A 368 8.13 15.25 -6.17
C PRO A 368 8.13 15.18 -7.69
N ARG A 369 9.31 15.28 -8.28
CA ARG A 369 9.58 15.15 -9.72
C ARG A 369 10.85 14.35 -9.93
N PHE A 370 10.92 13.69 -11.07
CA PHE A 370 12.12 13.02 -11.54
C PHE A 370 12.45 13.59 -12.92
N GLN A 371 13.60 14.25 -13.07
CA GLN A 371 13.94 15.01 -14.28
C GLN A 371 12.83 16.01 -14.67
N ASP A 372 12.31 16.74 -13.69
CA ASP A 372 11.17 17.66 -13.82
C ASP A 372 9.83 17.04 -14.25
N MET A 373 9.77 15.72 -14.47
CA MET A 373 8.55 15.00 -14.83
C MET A 373 7.79 14.53 -13.59
N PRO A 374 6.45 14.56 -13.60
CA PRO A 374 5.68 13.77 -12.65
C PRO A 374 5.91 12.28 -12.95
N MET A 375 5.92 11.46 -11.89
CA MET A 375 6.08 10.01 -11.98
C MET A 375 4.95 9.32 -11.20
N GLN A 376 4.50 8.18 -11.70
CA GLN A 376 3.70 7.21 -10.97
C GLN A 376 4.62 6.17 -10.34
N VAL A 377 4.42 5.92 -9.04
CA VAL A 377 5.12 4.90 -8.24
C VAL A 377 4.13 3.81 -7.80
N GLY A 378 4.63 2.78 -7.11
CA GLY A 378 3.79 1.72 -6.52
C GLY A 378 3.74 0.44 -7.36
N PRO A 379 2.81 -0.49 -7.06
CA PRO A 379 2.82 -1.84 -7.61
C PRO A 379 2.81 -1.91 -9.14
N LEU A 380 2.03 -1.05 -9.81
CA LEU A 380 2.01 -1.01 -11.27
C LEU A 380 3.37 -0.61 -11.85
N ALA A 381 4.02 0.41 -11.29
CA ALA A 381 5.36 0.84 -11.73
C ALA A 381 6.38 -0.29 -11.53
N GLN A 382 6.33 -0.98 -10.38
CA GLN A 382 7.20 -2.11 -10.06
C GLN A 382 7.03 -3.26 -11.07
N VAL A 383 5.79 -3.62 -11.40
CA VAL A 383 5.48 -4.67 -12.39
C VAL A 383 5.93 -4.28 -13.79
N MET A 384 5.64 -3.05 -14.22
CA MET A 384 6.01 -2.57 -15.56
C MET A 384 7.53 -2.51 -15.74
N VAL A 385 8.25 -1.99 -14.74
CA VAL A 385 9.71 -1.93 -14.73
C VAL A 385 10.33 -3.33 -14.69
N GLY A 386 9.80 -4.25 -13.87
CA GLY A 386 10.25 -5.63 -13.83
C GLY A 386 10.04 -6.33 -15.17
N TYR A 387 8.82 -6.29 -15.71
CA TYR A 387 8.48 -6.91 -17.00
C TYR A 387 9.33 -6.37 -18.16
N ALA A 388 9.64 -5.07 -18.16
CA ALA A 388 10.48 -4.47 -19.19
C ALA A 388 11.96 -4.91 -19.13
N GLN A 389 12.43 -5.37 -17.97
CA GLN A 389 13.81 -5.80 -17.76
C GLN A 389 14.04 -7.29 -18.01
N GLY A 390 12.97 -8.08 -18.22
CA GLY A 390 13.02 -9.52 -18.44
C GLY A 390 12.65 -10.29 -17.19
#